data_AF-A0A656JLP9-F1
#
_entry.id   AF-A0A656JLP9-F1
#
_cell.length_a   1.000
_cell.length_b   1.000
_cell.length_c   1.000
_cell.angle_alpha   90.00
_cell.angle_beta   90.00
_cell.angle_gamma   90.00
#
_symmetry.space_group_name_H-M   'P 1'
#
loop_
_entity.id
_entity.type
_entity.pdbx_description
1 polymer ?
#
loop_
_entity_poly.entity_id
_entity_poly.type
_entity_poly.pdbx_seq_one_letter_code
_entity_poly.pdbx_strand_id
1 'polypeptide(L)'
;MSQETAYIFDATSANFDQQVIDKSFDQPVLVDFWAEWCAPCKVLMPLLQQITESYQGELLLAKVNCDAEPDVVSRFGIRSLPTVVLFKDGQPVDGFAGAQPESEIRKILEQHVVMPPPPAADPLKQAQALFAESRFSEAEAVLKQLLGEDNTNAAALILYARCLAERGELSEARAVLDAVTGDAHKAELAGAKAQLTFLAEAATLPDAAELKSRLAQNPQDDEAAHQLAIQQLSRQQYEAALDGLLKLFIRNRNYAEGLPHKTLLQVFDLLGNDHPLVTAYRRKLFAALY
;
A
#
# COMPACT_ATOMS: atom_id res chain seq x y z
N MET A 1 -10.61 23.22 -17.07
CA MET A 1 -9.37 22.77 -17.75
C MET A 1 -9.38 21.27 -17.66
N SER A 2 -9.79 20.61 -18.75
CA SER A 2 -9.93 19.16 -18.81
C SER A 2 -8.56 18.53 -18.69
N GLN A 3 -8.38 17.58 -17.78
CA GLN A 3 -7.15 16.81 -17.70
C GLN A 3 -7.07 15.94 -18.97
N GLU A 4 -6.14 16.26 -19.87
CA GLU A 4 -5.72 15.33 -20.91
C GLU A 4 -5.05 14.15 -20.20
N THR A 5 -5.75 13.03 -20.10
CA THR A 5 -5.13 11.75 -19.77
C THR A 5 -4.68 11.07 -21.05
N ALA A 6 -3.89 9.99 -20.96
CA ALA A 6 -3.42 9.24 -22.12
C ALA A 6 -4.56 8.64 -23.00
N TYR A 7 -5.79 8.61 -22.49
CA TYR A 7 -6.93 7.90 -23.11
C TYR A 7 -8.06 8.83 -23.58
N ILE A 8 -7.96 10.13 -23.32
CA ILE A 8 -8.99 11.12 -23.65
C ILE A 8 -8.40 12.17 -24.58
N PHE A 9 -9.02 12.40 -25.73
CA PHE A 9 -8.52 13.35 -26.72
C PHE A 9 -9.65 14.07 -27.47
N ASP A 10 -9.31 15.19 -28.12
CA ASP A 10 -10.22 15.89 -29.02
C ASP A 10 -10.08 15.36 -30.45
N ALA A 11 -11.21 14.97 -31.05
CA ALA A 11 -11.29 14.51 -32.42
C ALA A 11 -11.83 15.62 -33.32
N THR A 12 -11.13 15.85 -34.42
CA THR A 12 -11.43 16.85 -35.45
C THR A 12 -11.58 16.18 -36.79
N SER A 13 -12.16 16.86 -37.78
CA SER A 13 -12.28 16.37 -39.15
C SER A 13 -10.94 15.90 -39.74
N ALA A 14 -9.82 16.54 -39.34
CA ALA A 14 -8.49 16.23 -39.83
C ALA A 14 -7.88 14.94 -39.24
N ASN A 15 -8.26 14.56 -38.02
CA ASN A 15 -7.67 13.42 -37.31
C ASN A 15 -8.66 12.27 -37.06
N PHE A 16 -9.95 12.44 -37.39
CA PHE A 16 -11.01 11.50 -37.03
C PHE A 16 -10.73 10.09 -37.54
N ASP A 17 -10.37 9.95 -38.82
CA ASP A 17 -10.12 8.62 -39.39
C ASP A 17 -8.94 7.93 -38.66
N GLN A 18 -7.84 8.64 -38.42
CA GLN A 18 -6.68 8.05 -37.74
C GLN A 18 -6.94 7.76 -36.25
N GLN A 19 -7.55 8.70 -35.53
CA GLN A 19 -7.64 8.64 -34.06
C GLN A 19 -8.88 7.89 -33.57
N VAL A 20 -9.93 7.81 -34.39
CA VAL A 20 -11.17 7.10 -34.03
C VAL A 20 -11.29 5.81 -34.83
N ILE A 21 -11.27 5.88 -36.16
CA ILE A 21 -11.54 4.70 -37.00
C ILE A 21 -10.37 3.71 -36.93
N ASP A 22 -9.15 4.14 -37.25
CA ASP A 22 -7.99 3.24 -37.28
C ASP A 22 -7.66 2.69 -35.88
N LYS A 23 -7.68 3.54 -34.85
CA LYS A 23 -7.48 3.10 -33.46
C LYS A 23 -8.54 2.12 -32.97
N SER A 24 -9.77 2.19 -33.49
CA SER A 24 -10.85 1.27 -33.09
C SER A 24 -10.62 -0.20 -33.46
N PHE A 25 -9.63 -0.49 -34.31
CA PHE A 25 -9.15 -1.85 -34.56
C PHE A 25 -8.28 -2.40 -33.42
N ASP A 26 -7.61 -1.52 -32.65
CA ASP A 26 -6.76 -1.91 -31.53
C ASP A 26 -7.51 -1.80 -30.18
N GLN A 27 -8.20 -0.66 -29.96
CA GLN A 27 -9.00 -0.41 -28.76
C GLN A 27 -10.31 0.28 -29.13
N PRO A 28 -11.47 -0.15 -28.59
CA PRO A 28 -12.73 0.54 -28.81
C PRO A 28 -12.65 2.04 -28.47
N VAL A 29 -13.27 2.88 -29.31
CA VAL A 29 -13.25 4.35 -29.16
C VAL A 29 -14.67 4.85 -28.94
N LEU A 30 -14.93 5.38 -27.75
CA LEU A 30 -16.18 6.05 -27.42
C LEU A 30 -16.11 7.51 -27.88
N VAL A 31 -17.02 7.94 -28.73
CA VAL A 31 -17.05 9.30 -29.29
C VAL A 31 -18.20 10.08 -28.66
N ASP A 32 -17.90 11.14 -27.90
CA ASP A 32 -18.88 12.07 -27.33
C ASP A 32 -19.04 13.30 -28.23
N PHE A 33 -20.21 13.41 -28.87
CA PHE A 33 -20.62 14.57 -29.65
C PHE A 33 -21.28 15.60 -28.73
N TRP A 34 -20.62 16.74 -28.55
CA TRP A 34 -20.99 17.76 -27.56
C TRP A 34 -20.94 19.19 -28.12
N ALA A 35 -21.49 20.14 -27.36
CA ALA A 35 -21.38 21.57 -27.62
C ALA A 35 -21.43 22.40 -26.32
N GLU A 36 -20.90 23.62 -26.32
CA GLU A 36 -20.80 24.48 -25.11
C GLU A 36 -22.16 24.90 -24.55
N TRP A 37 -23.14 25.08 -25.43
CA TRP A 37 -24.51 25.45 -25.09
C TRP A 37 -25.34 24.27 -24.57
N CYS A 38 -24.85 23.04 -24.70
CA CYS A 38 -25.54 21.83 -24.29
C CYS A 38 -25.37 21.60 -22.77
N ALA A 39 -26.37 21.98 -21.98
CA ALA A 39 -26.35 21.77 -20.53
C ALA A 39 -26.22 20.28 -20.12
N PRO A 40 -26.92 19.31 -20.74
CA PRO A 40 -26.75 17.89 -20.40
C PRO A 40 -25.35 17.35 -20.69
N CYS A 41 -24.66 17.88 -21.71
CA CYS A 41 -23.29 17.49 -22.05
C CYS A 41 -22.31 17.79 -20.89
N LYS A 42 -22.54 18.88 -20.14
CA LYS A 42 -21.69 19.27 -18.99
C LYS A 42 -21.78 18.29 -17.82
N VAL A 43 -22.87 17.53 -17.72
CA VAL A 43 -23.05 16.47 -16.70
C VAL A 43 -22.48 15.14 -17.20
N LEU A 44 -22.69 14.83 -18.48
CA LEU A 44 -22.27 13.57 -19.07
C LEU A 44 -20.74 13.49 -19.24
N MET A 45 -20.09 14.59 -19.64
CA MET A 45 -18.66 14.62 -19.94
C MET A 45 -17.77 14.13 -18.77
N PRO A 46 -17.90 14.63 -17.51
CA PRO A 46 -17.10 14.11 -16.40
C PRO A 46 -17.35 12.62 -16.11
N LEU A 47 -18.59 12.16 -16.31
CA LEU A 47 -18.94 10.75 -16.12
C LEU A 47 -18.26 9.86 -17.16
N LEU A 48 -18.27 10.26 -18.43
CA LEU A 48 -17.57 9.53 -19.51
C LEU A 48 -16.06 9.49 -19.27
N GLN A 49 -15.47 10.59 -18.78
CA GLN A 49 -14.05 10.64 -18.43
C GLN A 49 -13.73 9.63 -17.31
N GLN A 50 -14.50 9.66 -16.21
CA GLN A 50 -14.32 8.71 -15.09
C GLN A 50 -14.48 7.25 -15.54
N ILE A 51 -15.49 6.95 -16.37
CA ILE A 51 -15.69 5.61 -16.90
C ILE A 51 -14.47 5.21 -17.74
N THR A 52 -14.04 6.04 -18.69
CA THR A 52 -12.90 5.76 -19.58
C THR A 52 -11.62 5.50 -18.80
N GLU A 53 -11.33 6.31 -17.78
CA GLU A 53 -10.16 6.11 -16.91
C GLU A 53 -10.22 4.76 -16.17
N SER A 54 -11.41 4.30 -15.77
CA SER A 54 -11.58 3.00 -15.12
C SER A 54 -11.24 1.80 -16.02
N TYR A 55 -11.20 1.99 -17.35
CA TYR A 55 -10.77 0.97 -18.31
C TYR A 55 -9.26 0.97 -18.58
N GLN A 56 -8.49 1.86 -17.97
CA GLN A 56 -7.02 1.83 -17.94
C GLN A 56 -6.33 1.63 -19.32
N GLY A 57 -6.94 2.16 -20.39
CA GLY A 57 -6.41 2.06 -21.76
C GLY A 57 -7.13 1.04 -22.65
N GLU A 58 -8.02 0.21 -22.11
CA GLU A 58 -8.89 -0.69 -22.89
C GLU A 58 -10.06 0.03 -23.58
N LEU A 59 -10.30 1.29 -23.23
CA LEU A 59 -11.30 2.18 -23.83
C LEU A 59 -10.68 3.56 -24.04
N LEU A 60 -10.91 4.14 -25.22
CA LEU A 60 -10.54 5.52 -25.52
C LEU A 60 -11.78 6.41 -25.56
N LEU A 61 -11.63 7.68 -25.20
CA LEU A 61 -12.69 8.70 -25.31
C LEU A 61 -12.27 9.82 -26.26
N ALA A 62 -12.97 9.94 -27.37
CA ALA A 62 -12.85 11.02 -28.33
C ALA A 62 -13.96 12.05 -28.08
N LYS A 63 -13.59 13.32 -27.95
CA LYS A 63 -14.54 14.43 -27.82
C LYS A 63 -14.66 15.15 -29.16
N VAL A 64 -15.88 15.31 -29.66
CA VAL A 64 -16.15 16.04 -30.91
C VAL A 64 -17.04 17.23 -30.60
N ASN A 65 -16.51 18.44 -30.77
CA ASN A 65 -17.30 19.66 -30.67
C ASN A 65 -18.11 19.85 -31.97
N CYS A 66 -19.42 19.72 -31.88
CA CYS A 66 -20.31 19.79 -33.04
C CYS A 66 -20.41 21.17 -33.69
N ASP A 67 -20.14 22.25 -32.95
CA ASP A 67 -20.10 23.61 -33.51
C ASP A 67 -18.83 23.82 -34.35
N ALA A 68 -17.73 23.13 -33.99
CA ALA A 68 -16.44 23.23 -34.68
C ALA A 68 -16.29 22.23 -35.84
N GLU A 69 -16.94 21.06 -35.75
CA GLU A 69 -16.73 19.93 -36.67
C GLU A 69 -18.03 19.49 -37.40
N PRO A 70 -18.69 20.39 -38.17
CA PRO A 70 -19.97 20.11 -38.81
C PRO A 70 -19.91 18.99 -39.86
N ASP A 71 -18.75 18.76 -40.46
CA ASP A 71 -18.54 17.69 -41.45
C ASP A 71 -18.62 16.30 -40.80
N VAL A 72 -18.00 16.13 -39.62
CA VAL A 72 -18.08 14.89 -38.82
C VAL A 72 -19.52 14.65 -38.35
N VAL A 73 -20.18 15.69 -37.85
CA VAL A 73 -21.60 15.65 -37.43
C VAL A 73 -22.50 15.17 -38.57
N SER A 74 -22.30 15.72 -39.77
CA SER A 74 -23.08 15.36 -40.96
C SER A 74 -22.79 13.94 -41.42
N ARG A 75 -21.50 13.52 -41.41
CA ARG A 75 -21.05 12.18 -41.80
C ARG A 75 -21.72 11.08 -40.99
N PHE A 76 -21.88 11.28 -39.69
CA PHE A 76 -22.50 10.30 -38.78
C PHE A 76 -23.97 10.58 -38.48
N GLY A 77 -24.57 11.59 -39.13
CA GLY A 77 -25.99 11.88 -39.03
C GLY A 77 -26.45 12.25 -37.61
N ILE A 78 -25.64 12.98 -36.86
CA ILE A 78 -25.94 13.40 -35.48
C ILE A 78 -27.06 14.45 -35.50
N ARG A 79 -28.17 14.17 -34.81
CA ARG A 79 -29.41 15.01 -34.83
C ARG A 79 -29.73 15.70 -33.51
N SER A 80 -29.07 15.29 -32.43
CA SER A 80 -29.31 15.80 -31.08
C SER A 80 -28.04 15.71 -30.24
N LEU A 81 -27.90 16.57 -29.23
CA LEU A 81 -26.77 16.54 -28.31
C LEU A 81 -27.23 16.32 -26.86
N PRO A 82 -26.45 15.61 -26.02
CA PRO A 82 -25.29 14.82 -26.43
C PRO A 82 -25.72 13.59 -27.24
N THR A 83 -24.83 13.12 -28.13
CA THR A 83 -24.92 11.78 -28.72
C THR A 83 -23.56 11.11 -28.51
N VAL A 84 -23.58 9.86 -28.09
CA VAL A 84 -22.37 9.08 -27.87
C VAL A 84 -22.40 7.86 -28.79
N VAL A 85 -21.31 7.60 -29.50
CA VAL A 85 -21.18 6.47 -30.44
C VAL A 85 -19.93 5.68 -30.11
N LEU A 86 -20.06 4.36 -29.97
CA LEU A 86 -18.93 3.46 -29.77
C LEU A 86 -18.45 2.93 -31.12
N PHE A 87 -17.16 3.11 -31.40
CA PHE A 87 -16.49 2.55 -32.56
C PHE A 87 -15.64 1.35 -32.16
N LYS A 88 -15.72 0.29 -32.94
CA LYS A 88 -14.91 -0.93 -32.81
C LYS A 88 -14.75 -1.56 -34.18
N ASP A 89 -13.56 -2.09 -34.46
CA ASP A 89 -13.22 -2.72 -35.74
C ASP A 89 -13.51 -1.81 -36.96
N GLY A 90 -13.27 -0.50 -36.79
CA GLY A 90 -13.46 0.52 -37.82
C GLY A 90 -14.91 0.96 -38.07
N GLN A 91 -15.87 0.48 -37.26
CA GLN A 91 -17.30 0.71 -37.49
C GLN A 91 -18.02 1.19 -36.21
N PRO A 92 -19.11 1.97 -36.34
CA PRO A 92 -19.99 2.25 -35.20
C PRO A 92 -20.75 0.98 -34.82
N VAL A 93 -20.54 0.48 -33.60
CA VAL A 93 -21.13 -0.79 -33.12
C VAL A 93 -22.27 -0.59 -32.13
N ASP A 94 -22.31 0.54 -31.43
CA ASP A 94 -23.36 0.88 -30.47
C ASP A 94 -23.39 2.40 -30.20
N GLY A 95 -24.39 2.88 -29.46
CA GLY A 95 -24.45 4.27 -29.05
C GLY A 95 -25.77 4.66 -28.39
N PHE A 96 -25.80 5.88 -27.86
CA PHE A 96 -26.99 6.45 -27.22
C PHE A 96 -27.09 7.95 -27.44
N ALA A 97 -28.32 8.46 -27.37
CA ALA A 97 -28.60 9.90 -27.38
C ALA A 97 -29.09 10.35 -26.00
N GLY A 98 -28.76 11.58 -25.64
CA GLY A 98 -29.09 12.17 -24.35
C GLY A 98 -28.17 11.70 -23.21
N ALA A 99 -28.31 12.33 -22.04
CA ALA A 99 -27.59 11.91 -20.84
C ALA A 99 -28.21 10.63 -20.26
N GLN A 100 -27.38 9.63 -19.98
CA GLN A 100 -27.79 8.34 -19.42
C GLN A 100 -27.14 8.13 -18.03
N PRO A 101 -27.75 7.33 -17.13
CA PRO A 101 -27.12 6.92 -15.89
C PRO A 101 -25.87 6.06 -16.14
N GLU A 102 -24.90 6.12 -15.22
CA GLU A 102 -23.64 5.36 -15.32
C GLU A 102 -23.86 3.85 -15.57
N SER A 103 -24.85 3.26 -14.91
CA SER A 103 -25.16 1.83 -15.05
C SER A 103 -25.54 1.43 -16.47
N GLU A 104 -26.31 2.26 -17.18
CA GLU A 104 -26.70 1.98 -18.56
C GLU A 104 -25.53 2.16 -19.52
N ILE A 105 -24.68 3.18 -19.29
CA ILE A 105 -23.46 3.38 -20.08
C ILE A 105 -22.52 2.17 -19.92
N ARG A 106 -22.31 1.70 -18.68
CA ARG A 106 -21.47 0.52 -18.42
C ARG A 106 -22.03 -0.74 -19.06
N LYS A 107 -23.34 -0.94 -19.02
CA LYS A 107 -24.01 -2.09 -19.66
C LYS A 107 -23.85 -2.12 -21.19
N ILE A 108 -23.82 -0.95 -21.84
CA ILE A 108 -23.48 -0.86 -23.27
C ILE A 108 -22.02 -1.26 -23.48
N LEU A 109 -21.10 -0.69 -22.70
CA LEU A 109 -19.66 -0.97 -22.83
C LEU A 109 -19.31 -2.43 -22.57
N GLU A 110 -19.94 -3.09 -21.58
CA GLU A 110 -19.70 -4.50 -21.23
C GLU A 110 -19.91 -5.48 -22.41
N GLN A 111 -20.72 -5.12 -23.40
CA GLN A 111 -20.96 -5.95 -24.59
C GLN A 111 -19.80 -5.91 -25.58
N HIS A 112 -18.97 -4.85 -25.53
CA HIS A 112 -17.99 -4.52 -26.56
C HIS A 112 -16.57 -4.37 -26.04
N VAL A 113 -16.41 -4.05 -24.76
CA VAL A 113 -15.16 -3.72 -24.09
C VAL A 113 -15.00 -4.62 -22.87
N VAL A 114 -13.85 -5.27 -22.78
CA VAL A 114 -13.52 -6.08 -21.60
C VAL A 114 -12.97 -5.13 -20.54
N MET A 115 -13.63 -5.07 -19.38
CA MET A 115 -13.07 -4.33 -18.25
C MET A 115 -11.74 -5.00 -17.86
N PRO A 116 -10.62 -4.25 -17.79
CA PRO A 116 -9.38 -4.84 -17.35
C PRO A 116 -9.56 -5.42 -15.94
N PRO A 117 -8.86 -6.51 -15.61
CA PRO A 117 -8.82 -6.95 -14.22
C PRO A 117 -8.35 -5.78 -13.37
N PRO A 118 -8.87 -5.62 -12.13
CA PRO A 118 -8.35 -4.60 -11.23
C PRO A 118 -6.82 -4.74 -11.18
N PRO A 119 -6.06 -3.62 -11.14
CA PRO A 119 -4.61 -3.68 -11.10
C PRO A 119 -4.21 -4.67 -10.03
N ALA A 120 -3.39 -5.67 -10.40
CA ALA A 120 -2.93 -6.69 -9.47
C ALA A 120 -2.47 -5.96 -8.21
N ALA A 121 -3.09 -6.29 -7.07
CA ALA A 121 -2.78 -5.62 -5.81
C ALA A 121 -1.27 -5.61 -5.67
N ASP A 122 -0.68 -4.43 -5.42
CA ASP A 122 0.75 -4.29 -5.16
C ASP A 122 1.19 -5.45 -4.25
N PRO A 123 2.02 -6.39 -4.73
CA PRO A 123 2.29 -7.63 -4.01
C PRO A 123 2.83 -7.35 -2.60
N LEU A 124 3.56 -6.25 -2.42
CA LEU A 124 4.03 -5.82 -1.12
C LEU A 124 2.87 -5.41 -0.20
N LYS A 125 1.90 -4.63 -0.70
CA LYS A 125 0.70 -4.27 0.09
C LYS A 125 -0.16 -5.48 0.42
N GLN A 126 -0.30 -6.42 -0.51
CA GLN A 126 -1.01 -7.67 -0.25
C GLN A 126 -0.32 -8.46 0.86
N ALA A 127 1.00 -8.63 0.78
CA ALA A 127 1.77 -9.30 1.82
C ALA A 127 1.68 -8.59 3.18
N GLN A 128 1.69 -7.24 3.21
CA GLN A 128 1.50 -6.45 4.42
C GLN A 128 0.12 -6.69 5.06
N ALA A 129 -0.95 -6.73 4.25
CA ALA A 129 -2.30 -7.01 4.73
C ALA A 129 -2.40 -8.44 5.32
N LEU A 130 -1.85 -9.44 4.60
CA LEU A 130 -1.79 -10.82 5.07
C LEU A 130 -1.00 -10.93 6.39
N PHE A 131 0.13 -10.24 6.52
CA PHE A 131 0.91 -10.20 7.76
C PHE A 131 0.10 -9.59 8.91
N ALA A 132 -0.60 -8.48 8.67
CA ALA A 132 -1.44 -7.83 9.68
C ALA A 132 -2.60 -8.72 10.16
N GLU A 133 -3.13 -9.58 9.28
CA GLU A 133 -4.13 -10.60 9.58
C GLU A 133 -3.53 -11.88 10.22
N SER A 134 -2.24 -11.88 10.55
CA SER A 134 -1.50 -13.06 11.05
C SER A 134 -1.47 -14.26 10.09
N ARG A 135 -1.71 -14.02 8.79
CA ARG A 135 -1.65 -15.03 7.72
C ARG A 135 -0.24 -15.13 7.16
N PHE A 136 0.71 -15.45 8.03
CA PHE A 136 2.16 -15.37 7.74
C PHE A 136 2.61 -16.25 6.58
N SER A 137 2.09 -17.47 6.45
CA SER A 137 2.45 -18.38 5.36
C SER A 137 2.00 -17.87 3.99
N GLU A 138 0.85 -17.19 3.93
CA GLU A 138 0.35 -16.58 2.69
C GLU A 138 1.14 -15.32 2.34
N ALA A 139 1.45 -14.48 3.35
CA ALA A 139 2.33 -13.32 3.17
C ALA A 139 3.70 -13.75 2.64
N GLU A 140 4.26 -14.82 3.20
CA GLU A 140 5.55 -15.40 2.78
C GLU A 140 5.52 -15.87 1.32
N ALA A 141 4.44 -16.51 0.86
CA ALA A 141 4.30 -16.95 -0.52
C ALA A 141 4.31 -15.78 -1.51
N VAL A 142 3.58 -14.71 -1.20
CA VAL A 142 3.56 -13.47 -2.00
C VAL A 142 4.94 -12.81 -2.01
N LEU A 143 5.61 -12.74 -0.86
CA LEU A 143 6.94 -12.15 -0.74
C LEU A 143 8.00 -12.94 -1.50
N LYS A 144 7.92 -14.27 -1.51
CA LYS A 144 8.83 -15.12 -2.29
C LYS A 144 8.69 -14.89 -3.79
N GLN A 145 7.46 -14.69 -4.28
CA GLN A 145 7.25 -14.31 -5.68
C GLN A 145 7.87 -12.94 -5.98
N LEU A 146 7.57 -11.94 -5.16
CA LEU A 146 8.10 -10.58 -5.32
C LEU A 146 9.64 -10.55 -5.28
N LEU A 147 10.26 -11.24 -4.32
CA LEU A 147 11.72 -11.32 -4.18
C LEU A 147 12.39 -12.18 -5.27
N GLY A 148 11.63 -13.02 -5.96
CA GLY A 148 12.08 -13.71 -7.17
C GLY A 148 12.25 -12.77 -8.36
N GLU A 149 11.44 -11.71 -8.43
CA GLU A 149 11.49 -10.67 -9.47
C GLU A 149 12.48 -9.55 -9.11
N ASP A 150 12.46 -9.09 -7.86
CA ASP A 150 13.38 -8.10 -7.31
C ASP A 150 13.91 -8.53 -5.93
N ASN A 151 15.07 -9.18 -5.93
CA ASN A 151 15.74 -9.65 -4.72
C ASN A 151 16.42 -8.54 -3.90
N THR A 152 16.37 -7.29 -4.37
CA THR A 152 16.95 -6.13 -3.68
C THR A 152 15.91 -5.28 -2.97
N ASN A 153 14.63 -5.63 -3.07
CA ASN A 153 13.53 -4.91 -2.45
C ASN A 153 13.62 -4.99 -0.92
N ALA A 154 14.18 -3.93 -0.31
CA ALA A 154 14.42 -3.87 1.12
C ALA A 154 13.15 -4.02 1.96
N ALA A 155 12.03 -3.40 1.56
CA ALA A 155 10.76 -3.52 2.28
C ALA A 155 10.23 -4.97 2.27
N ALA A 156 10.32 -5.65 1.12
CA ALA A 156 9.93 -7.05 0.99
C ALA A 156 10.84 -7.98 1.79
N LEU A 157 12.16 -7.79 1.76
CA LEU A 157 13.12 -8.55 2.58
C LEU A 157 12.83 -8.41 4.08
N ILE A 158 12.58 -7.19 4.55
CA ILE A 158 12.26 -6.93 5.96
C ILE A 158 10.97 -7.65 6.36
N LEU A 159 9.92 -7.58 5.54
CA LEU A 159 8.65 -8.26 5.84
C LEU A 159 8.80 -9.80 5.76
N TYR A 160 9.61 -10.31 4.83
CA TYR A 160 9.88 -11.74 4.69
C TYR A 160 10.61 -12.28 5.92
N ALA A 161 11.63 -11.58 6.41
CA ALA A 161 12.31 -11.93 7.66
C ALA A 161 11.36 -11.93 8.87
N ARG A 162 10.41 -10.99 8.93
CA ARG A 162 9.38 -10.98 9.99
C ARG A 162 8.48 -12.21 9.89
N CYS A 163 8.07 -12.64 8.69
CA CYS A 163 7.30 -13.88 8.51
C CYS A 163 8.08 -15.10 9.02
N LEU A 164 9.39 -15.19 8.72
CA LEU A 164 10.27 -16.25 9.22
C LEU A 164 10.37 -16.23 10.75
N ALA A 165 10.45 -15.04 11.35
CA ALA A 165 10.49 -14.88 12.80
C ALA A 165 9.24 -15.43 13.49
N GLU A 166 8.05 -15.16 12.95
CA GLU A 166 6.77 -15.67 13.46
C GLU A 166 6.66 -17.19 13.37
N ARG A 167 7.43 -17.84 12.49
CA ARG A 167 7.55 -19.30 12.39
C ARG A 167 8.63 -19.89 13.31
N GLY A 168 9.39 -19.06 14.02
CA GLY A 168 10.52 -19.49 14.85
C GLY A 168 11.83 -19.70 14.08
N GLU A 169 11.89 -19.37 12.79
CA GLU A 169 13.08 -19.52 11.93
C GLU A 169 14.03 -18.32 12.11
N LEU A 170 14.47 -18.07 13.35
CA LEU A 170 15.19 -16.85 13.72
C LEU A 170 16.53 -16.68 13.01
N SER A 171 17.26 -17.78 12.78
CA SER A 171 18.56 -17.76 12.09
C SER A 171 18.40 -17.37 10.62
N GLU A 172 17.37 -17.89 9.93
CA GLU A 172 17.09 -17.56 8.54
C GLU A 172 16.58 -16.11 8.42
N ALA A 173 15.67 -15.70 9.31
CA ALA A 173 15.22 -14.32 9.41
C ALA A 173 16.39 -13.34 9.56
N ARG A 174 17.38 -13.70 10.41
CA ARG A 174 18.56 -12.86 10.61
C ARG A 174 19.41 -12.74 9.35
N ALA A 175 19.64 -13.84 8.65
CA ALA A 175 20.39 -13.84 7.40
C ALA A 175 19.72 -12.94 6.34
N VAL A 176 18.39 -12.97 6.24
CA VAL A 176 17.63 -12.09 5.34
C VAL A 176 17.82 -10.61 5.69
N LEU A 177 17.69 -10.24 6.98
CA LEU A 177 17.87 -8.84 7.40
C LEU A 177 19.32 -8.35 7.22
N ASP A 178 20.31 -9.24 7.31
CA ASP A 178 21.71 -8.88 7.09
C ASP A 178 22.05 -8.69 5.59
N ALA A 179 21.21 -9.20 4.68
CA ALA A 179 21.30 -8.96 3.24
C ALA A 179 20.65 -7.65 2.76
N VAL A 180 19.87 -6.97 3.59
CA VAL A 180 19.21 -5.70 3.23
C VAL A 180 20.26 -4.59 3.06
N THR A 181 20.28 -3.98 1.87
CA THR A 181 21.16 -2.84 1.54
C THR A 181 20.39 -1.55 1.35
N GLY A 182 21.06 -0.41 1.54
CA GLY A 182 20.49 0.93 1.35
C GLY A 182 19.87 1.52 2.63
N ASP A 183 19.55 2.81 2.58
CA ASP A 183 19.10 3.58 3.76
C ASP A 183 17.59 3.86 3.79
N ALA A 184 16.85 3.54 2.72
CA ALA A 184 15.43 3.89 2.58
C ALA A 184 14.51 3.30 3.67
N HIS A 185 14.89 2.14 4.24
CA HIS A 185 14.13 1.41 5.26
C HIS A 185 14.96 1.14 6.52
N LYS A 186 15.87 2.04 6.86
CA LYS A 186 16.83 1.85 7.95
C LYS A 186 16.16 1.68 9.31
N ALA A 187 15.08 2.42 9.56
CA ALA A 187 14.35 2.36 10.83
C ALA A 187 13.61 1.02 10.96
N GLU A 188 12.90 0.60 9.92
CA GLU A 188 12.17 -0.66 9.85
C GLU A 188 13.12 -1.86 9.94
N LEU A 189 14.29 -1.77 9.30
CA LEU A 189 15.35 -2.76 9.40
C LEU A 189 15.89 -2.87 10.83
N ALA A 190 16.19 -1.74 11.47
CA ALA A 190 16.67 -1.71 12.85
C ALA A 190 15.63 -2.33 13.80
N GLY A 191 14.35 -2.00 13.60
CA GLY A 191 13.28 -2.57 14.39
C GLY A 191 13.12 -4.08 14.21
N ALA A 192 13.14 -4.57 12.96
CA ALA A 192 13.10 -6.01 12.71
C ALA A 192 14.29 -6.76 13.34
N LYS A 193 15.50 -6.18 13.29
CA LYS A 193 16.69 -6.76 13.97
C LYS A 193 16.57 -6.74 15.49
N ALA A 194 15.97 -5.69 16.07
CA ALA A 194 15.70 -5.63 17.50
C ALA A 194 14.72 -6.72 17.93
N GLN A 195 13.63 -6.92 17.18
CA GLN A 195 12.65 -7.99 17.46
C GLN A 195 13.30 -9.37 17.45
N LEU A 196 14.13 -9.68 16.44
CA LEU A 196 14.84 -10.96 16.37
C LEU A 196 15.79 -11.16 17.56
N THR A 197 16.48 -10.11 17.97
CA THR A 197 17.35 -10.14 19.16
C THR A 197 16.52 -10.52 20.40
N PHE A 198 15.38 -9.87 20.63
CA PHE A 198 14.53 -10.18 21.79
C PHE A 198 13.93 -11.59 21.75
N LEU A 199 13.53 -12.08 20.58
CA LEU A 199 13.04 -13.45 20.41
C LEU A 199 14.14 -14.47 20.73
N ALA A 200 15.35 -14.25 20.20
CA ALA A 200 16.49 -15.15 20.41
C ALA A 200 16.95 -15.16 21.87
N GLU A 201 17.04 -13.99 22.51
CA GLU A 201 17.38 -13.89 23.93
C GLU A 201 16.32 -14.58 24.79
N ALA A 202 15.04 -14.27 24.59
CA ALA A 202 13.94 -14.85 25.39
C ALA A 202 13.90 -16.39 25.35
N ALA A 203 14.31 -17.01 24.24
CA ALA A 203 14.37 -18.47 24.11
C ALA A 203 15.40 -19.11 25.06
N THR A 204 16.37 -18.35 25.57
CA THR A 204 17.42 -18.82 26.49
C THR A 204 17.17 -18.45 27.95
N LEU A 205 16.12 -17.66 28.23
CA LEU A 205 15.83 -17.11 29.55
C LEU A 205 14.82 -17.95 30.32
N PRO A 206 14.81 -17.87 31.67
CA PRO A 206 13.71 -18.41 32.47
C PRO A 206 12.36 -17.82 32.03
N ASP A 207 11.29 -18.56 32.27
CA ASP A 207 9.96 -18.10 31.88
C ASP A 207 9.50 -16.88 32.71
N ALA A 208 8.48 -16.18 32.20
CA ALA A 208 7.97 -14.98 32.86
C ALA A 208 7.38 -15.24 34.26
N ALA A 209 6.94 -16.46 34.58
CA ALA A 209 6.38 -16.79 35.89
C ALA A 209 7.48 -16.96 36.94
N GLU A 210 8.57 -17.64 36.58
CA GLU A 210 9.76 -17.78 37.41
C GLU A 210 10.39 -16.42 37.70
N LEU A 211 10.57 -15.58 36.68
CA LEU A 211 11.15 -14.24 36.83
C LEU A 211 10.31 -13.35 37.74
N LYS A 212 8.98 -13.41 37.63
CA LYS A 212 8.08 -12.71 38.56
C LYS A 212 8.19 -13.23 39.99
N SER A 213 8.37 -14.54 40.18
CA SER A 213 8.57 -15.14 41.50
C SER A 213 9.89 -14.67 42.14
N ARG A 214 10.98 -14.64 41.35
CA ARG A 214 12.27 -14.07 41.79
C ARG A 214 12.11 -12.62 42.25
N LEU A 215 11.41 -11.79 41.48
CA LEU A 215 11.19 -10.38 41.83
C LEU A 215 10.26 -10.18 43.04
N ALA A 216 9.32 -11.10 43.28
CA ALA A 216 8.48 -11.06 44.48
C ALA A 216 9.29 -11.37 45.75
N GLN A 217 10.27 -12.28 45.66
CA GLN A 217 11.16 -12.63 46.77
C GLN A 217 12.27 -11.58 46.96
N ASN A 218 12.82 -11.08 45.87
CA ASN A 218 13.85 -10.05 45.85
C ASN A 218 13.49 -8.95 44.84
N PRO A 219 12.81 -7.87 45.28
CA PRO A 219 12.49 -6.74 44.41
C PRO A 219 13.71 -6.04 43.80
N GLN A 220 14.92 -6.26 44.34
CA GLN A 220 16.18 -5.68 43.86
C GLN A 220 16.97 -6.61 42.93
N ASP A 221 16.40 -7.72 42.48
CA ASP A 221 17.01 -8.59 41.48
C ASP A 221 17.05 -7.89 40.10
N ASP A 222 18.14 -7.19 39.82
CA ASP A 222 18.36 -6.44 38.57
C ASP A 222 18.36 -7.38 37.34
N GLU A 223 18.90 -8.58 37.50
CA GLU A 223 18.94 -9.59 36.44
C GLU A 223 17.54 -10.08 36.09
N ALA A 224 16.75 -10.50 37.09
CA ALA A 224 15.38 -10.93 36.85
C ALA A 224 14.51 -9.81 36.27
N ALA A 225 14.74 -8.56 36.68
CA ALA A 225 14.02 -7.40 36.14
C ALA A 225 14.32 -7.19 34.64
N HIS A 226 15.59 -7.27 34.24
CA HIS A 226 15.97 -7.16 32.84
C HIS A 226 15.46 -8.34 32.02
N GLN A 227 15.67 -9.58 32.49
CA GLN A 227 15.20 -10.79 31.81
C GLN A 227 13.67 -10.80 31.64
N LEU A 228 12.92 -10.31 32.63
CA LEU A 228 11.46 -10.20 32.53
C LEU A 228 11.05 -9.23 31.43
N ALA A 229 11.77 -8.11 31.28
CA ALA A 229 11.52 -7.18 30.20
C ALA A 229 11.78 -7.83 28.83
N ILE A 230 12.85 -8.61 28.67
CA ILE A 230 13.11 -9.35 27.42
C ILE A 230 11.99 -10.37 27.13
N GLN A 231 11.53 -11.13 28.12
CA GLN A 231 10.37 -12.02 27.97
C GLN A 231 9.11 -11.25 27.54
N GLN A 232 8.86 -10.08 28.10
CA GLN A 232 7.74 -9.22 27.72
C GLN A 232 7.87 -8.69 26.28
N LEU A 233 9.07 -8.25 25.87
CA LEU A 233 9.33 -7.77 24.50
C LEU A 233 9.14 -8.86 23.45
N SER A 234 9.60 -10.08 23.73
CA SER A 234 9.40 -11.23 22.82
C SER A 234 7.92 -11.54 22.57
N ARG A 235 7.04 -11.17 23.52
CA ARG A 235 5.58 -11.33 23.47
C ARG A 235 4.84 -10.04 23.13
N GLN A 236 5.55 -9.02 22.63
CA GLN A 236 5.00 -7.72 22.24
C GLN A 236 4.30 -6.97 23.38
N GLN A 237 4.64 -7.26 24.65
CA GLN A 237 4.12 -6.57 25.83
C GLN A 237 4.95 -5.29 26.11
N TYR A 238 5.00 -4.39 25.13
CA TYR A 238 5.95 -3.28 25.08
C TYR A 238 5.84 -2.32 26.28
N GLU A 239 4.64 -1.93 26.67
CA GLU A 239 4.44 -0.99 27.78
C GLU A 239 4.97 -1.56 29.10
N ALA A 240 4.66 -2.82 29.39
CA ALA A 240 5.13 -3.50 30.59
C ALA A 240 6.67 -3.62 30.62
N ALA A 241 7.28 -3.95 29.47
CA ALA A 241 8.73 -4.02 29.34
C ALA A 241 9.39 -2.65 29.54
N LEU A 242 8.86 -1.60 28.90
CA LEU A 242 9.36 -0.23 29.03
C LEU A 242 9.28 0.28 30.47
N ASP A 243 8.19 -0.03 31.19
CA ASP A 243 8.07 0.29 32.62
C ASP A 243 9.10 -0.46 33.47
N GLY A 244 9.30 -1.75 33.22
CA GLY A 244 10.29 -2.56 33.92
C GLY A 244 11.71 -2.03 33.71
N LEU A 245 12.09 -1.78 32.46
CA LEU A 245 13.40 -1.26 32.09
C LEU A 245 13.64 0.15 32.64
N LEU A 246 12.64 1.03 32.62
CA LEU A 246 12.77 2.37 33.17
C LEU A 246 12.96 2.34 34.70
N LYS A 247 12.20 1.49 35.41
CA LYS A 247 12.38 1.28 36.86
C LYS A 247 13.78 0.77 37.17
N LEU A 248 14.26 -0.21 36.39
CA LEU A 248 15.62 -0.75 36.53
C LEU A 248 16.67 0.34 36.25
N PHE A 249 16.50 1.14 35.19
CA PHE A 249 17.40 2.24 34.84
C PHE A 249 17.49 3.29 35.96
N ILE A 250 16.35 3.71 36.53
CA ILE A 250 16.31 4.68 37.64
C ILE A 250 17.02 4.12 38.88
N ARG A 251 16.82 2.83 39.19
CA ARG A 251 17.43 2.16 40.35
C ARG A 251 18.94 1.92 40.17
N ASN A 252 19.32 1.31 39.05
CA ASN A 252 20.69 0.89 38.75
C ASN A 252 21.03 1.13 37.27
N ARG A 253 21.37 2.38 36.95
CA ARG A 253 21.71 2.80 35.58
C ARG A 253 22.90 2.04 34.96
N ASN A 254 23.80 1.50 35.78
CA ASN A 254 25.05 0.87 35.36
C ASN A 254 24.96 -0.67 35.30
N TYR A 255 23.79 -1.25 35.60
CA TYR A 255 23.59 -2.69 35.51
C TYR A 255 24.05 -3.22 34.14
N ALA A 256 24.90 -4.25 34.16
CA ALA A 256 25.47 -4.89 32.98
C ALA A 256 25.95 -3.89 31.90
N GLU A 257 26.78 -2.92 32.29
CA GLU A 257 27.33 -1.88 31.38
C GLU A 257 26.24 -1.01 30.73
N GLY A 258 25.24 -0.62 31.51
CA GLY A 258 24.16 0.26 31.06
C GLY A 258 23.12 -0.45 30.20
N LEU A 259 22.97 -1.76 30.37
CA LEU A 259 22.03 -2.58 29.61
C LEU A 259 20.59 -2.06 29.63
N PRO A 260 20.02 -1.58 30.76
CA PRO A 260 18.64 -1.10 30.79
C PRO A 260 18.41 0.07 29.82
N HIS A 261 19.38 0.99 29.74
CA HIS A 261 19.31 2.12 28.81
C HIS A 261 19.43 1.66 27.36
N LYS A 262 20.39 0.78 27.06
CA LYS A 262 20.58 0.21 25.72
C LYS A 262 19.31 -0.50 25.24
N THR A 263 18.69 -1.33 26.09
CA THR A 263 17.45 -2.02 25.77
C THR A 263 16.29 -1.04 25.55
N LEU A 264 16.15 0.02 26.36
CA LEU A 264 15.13 1.07 26.11
C LEU A 264 15.26 1.69 24.72
N LEU A 265 16.50 2.00 24.28
CA LEU A 265 16.74 2.57 22.96
C LEU A 265 16.41 1.57 21.84
N GLN A 266 16.77 0.29 22.00
CA GLN A 266 16.39 -0.76 21.05
C GLN A 266 14.87 -0.90 20.91
N VAL A 267 14.11 -0.74 22.00
CA VAL A 267 12.64 -0.74 21.96
C VAL A 267 12.11 0.50 21.24
N PHE A 268 12.77 1.65 21.36
CA PHE A 268 12.38 2.84 20.60
C PHE A 268 12.60 2.68 19.10
N ASP A 269 13.72 2.05 18.70
CA ASP A 269 13.99 1.71 17.30
C ASP A 269 12.98 0.69 16.77
N LEU A 270 12.62 -0.31 17.58
CA LEU A 270 11.61 -1.32 17.27
C LEU A 270 10.23 -0.72 16.99
N LEU A 271 9.78 0.20 17.83
CA LEU A 271 8.43 0.77 17.74
C LEU A 271 8.36 1.94 16.74
N GLY A 272 9.48 2.58 16.44
CA GLY A 272 9.54 3.77 15.61
C GLY A 272 9.27 5.06 16.37
N ASN A 273 9.78 6.18 15.84
CA ASN A 273 9.80 7.48 16.51
C ASN A 273 8.41 8.05 16.84
N ASP A 274 7.42 7.77 16.00
CA ASP A 274 6.06 8.32 16.12
C ASP A 274 5.15 7.47 17.02
N HIS A 275 5.64 6.34 17.54
CA HIS A 275 4.84 5.47 18.38
C HIS A 275 4.51 6.15 19.73
N PRO A 276 3.25 6.15 20.20
CA PRO A 276 2.85 6.85 21.43
C PRO A 276 3.66 6.45 22.67
N LEU A 277 3.98 5.16 22.81
CA LEU A 277 4.85 4.67 23.90
C LEU A 277 6.25 5.29 23.79
N VAL A 278 6.84 5.38 22.60
CA VAL A 278 8.18 5.96 22.42
C VAL A 278 8.18 7.42 22.86
N THR A 279 7.19 8.21 22.44
CA THR A 279 7.04 9.60 22.89
C THR A 279 6.94 9.70 24.41
N ALA A 280 6.10 8.86 25.03
CA ALA A 280 5.88 8.89 26.48
C ALA A 280 7.14 8.49 27.28
N TYR A 281 7.82 7.41 26.89
CA TYR A 281 8.97 6.87 27.61
C TYR A 281 10.26 7.63 27.34
N ARG A 282 10.44 8.27 26.18
CA ARG A 282 11.55 9.22 25.97
C ARG A 282 11.49 10.38 26.95
N ARG A 283 10.30 10.95 27.17
CA ARG A 283 10.09 12.01 28.16
C ARG A 283 10.41 11.54 29.58
N LYS A 284 9.93 10.35 29.96
CA LYS A 284 10.22 9.76 31.28
C LYS A 284 11.72 9.48 31.47
N LEU A 285 12.39 8.95 30.45
CA LEU A 285 13.83 8.66 30.47
C LEU A 285 14.65 9.95 30.57
N PHE A 286 14.29 11.00 29.83
CA PHE A 286 14.94 12.30 29.92
C PHE A 286 14.82 12.88 31.33
N ALA A 287 13.64 12.82 31.95
CA ALA A 287 13.42 13.26 33.33
C ALA A 287 14.14 12.41 34.39
N ALA A 288 14.63 11.21 34.05
CA ALA A 288 15.44 10.39 34.94
C ALA A 288 16.95 10.64 34.79
N LEU A 289 17.38 11.32 33.71
CA LEU A 289 18.77 11.68 33.42
C LEU A 289 19.19 13.02 34.06
N TYR A 290 18.23 13.90 34.33
CA TYR A 290 18.42 15.27 34.83
C TYR A 290 17.54 15.52 36.06
#